data_AF-I2H5M9-F1
#
_entry.id   AF-I2H5M9-F1
#
_cell.length_a   1.000
_cell.length_b   1.000
_cell.length_c   1.000
_cell.angle_alpha   90.00
_cell.angle_beta   90.00
_cell.angle_gamma   90.00
#
_symmetry.space_group_name_H-M   'P 1'
#
loop_
_entity.id
_entity.type
_entity.pdbx_description
1 polymer ?
#
loop_
_entity_poly.entity_id
_entity_poly.type
_entity_poly.pdbx_seq_one_letter_code
_entity_poly.pdbx_strand_id
1 'polypeptide(L)'
;MDTANANENIDAGKNSNIQNMDIAEEAQINLNLKNKTPKLPISKIKKIAKTDPEYMTTSNLAYIATAITTELFIQSFTERTLSLNQIRTKSKNKRLVYEDLAECVVKYEEFQFLGDVVPRTKNLKSLVKENKVRYTTQQVEEIDD
;
A
#
# COMPACT_ATOMS: atom_id res chain seq x y z
N MET A 1 -56.27 53.76 -8.66
CA MET A 1 -55.54 54.46 -9.75
C MET A 1 -54.13 53.97 -9.71
N ASP A 2 -53.69 53.45 -10.86
CA ASP A 2 -52.46 52.71 -11.11
C ASP A 2 -51.16 53.41 -10.68
N THR A 3 -50.14 52.62 -10.36
CA THR A 3 -48.98 52.45 -11.27
C THR A 3 -48.01 51.37 -10.76
N ALA A 4 -47.54 50.58 -11.72
CA ALA A 4 -46.51 49.55 -11.61
C ALA A 4 -45.15 50.10 -11.15
N ASN A 5 -44.29 49.26 -10.57
CA ASN A 5 -42.90 49.12 -11.05
C ASN A 5 -42.14 47.90 -10.48
N ALA A 6 -41.38 47.29 -11.39
CA ALA A 6 -40.11 46.54 -11.25
C ALA A 6 -40.04 45.33 -10.30
N ASN A 7 -39.95 44.10 -10.82
CA ASN A 7 -38.68 43.45 -11.19
C ASN A 7 -37.58 43.58 -10.13
N GLU A 8 -37.34 42.51 -9.38
CA GLU A 8 -36.03 41.85 -9.49
C GLU A 8 -36.18 40.33 -9.29
N ASN A 9 -35.97 39.67 -10.40
CA ASN A 9 -35.85 38.25 -10.59
C ASN A 9 -34.42 37.89 -10.17
N ILE A 10 -34.25 37.06 -9.13
CA ILE A 10 -32.99 36.34 -8.91
C ILE A 10 -33.33 34.85 -8.89
N ASP A 11 -33.37 34.32 -10.11
CA ASP A 11 -32.83 33.01 -10.50
C ASP A 11 -33.04 31.85 -9.51
N ALA A 12 -34.25 31.28 -9.54
CA ALA A 12 -34.50 29.92 -9.03
C ALA A 12 -34.06 28.83 -10.03
N GLY A 13 -33.01 29.09 -10.82
CA GLY A 13 -32.56 28.23 -11.91
C GLY A 13 -31.09 27.85 -11.78
N LYS A 14 -30.77 26.94 -10.85
CA LYS A 14 -29.70 25.91 -10.95
C LYS A 14 -29.34 25.38 -9.57
N ASN A 15 -29.78 24.17 -9.22
CA ASN A 15 -28.91 23.18 -8.54
C ASN A 15 -29.53 21.80 -8.32
N SER A 16 -30.49 21.35 -9.14
CA SER A 16 -30.95 19.95 -9.09
C SER A 16 -30.10 18.99 -9.95
N ASN A 17 -29.02 19.46 -10.59
CA ASN A 17 -28.29 18.68 -11.59
C ASN A 17 -26.79 18.46 -11.32
N ILE A 18 -26.28 18.80 -10.13
CA ILE A 18 -24.90 18.49 -9.72
C ILE A 18 -24.85 17.30 -8.74
N GLN A 19 -25.95 16.95 -8.06
CA GLN A 19 -25.97 15.86 -7.07
C GLN A 19 -26.19 14.45 -7.66
N ASN A 20 -26.54 14.33 -8.95
CA ASN A 20 -26.98 13.04 -9.52
C ASN A 20 -25.86 12.23 -10.21
N MET A 21 -24.63 12.74 -10.26
CA MET A 21 -23.50 12.04 -10.90
C MET A 21 -22.68 11.19 -9.91
N ASP A 22 -22.59 11.59 -8.64
CA ASP A 22 -21.82 10.87 -7.61
C ASP A 22 -22.54 9.65 -7.02
N ILE A 23 -23.88 9.67 -6.93
CA ILE A 23 -24.65 8.62 -6.24
C ILE A 23 -24.62 7.29 -7.01
N ALA A 24 -24.61 7.34 -8.35
CA ALA A 24 -24.57 6.14 -9.19
C ALA A 24 -23.20 5.44 -9.13
N GLU A 25 -22.11 6.21 -9.11
CA GLU A 25 -20.76 5.67 -9.05
C GLU A 25 -20.44 5.12 -7.65
N GLU A 26 -20.86 5.81 -6.59
CA GLU A 26 -20.81 5.29 -5.22
C GLU A 26 -21.65 4.00 -5.05
N ALA A 27 -22.84 3.92 -5.66
CA ALA A 27 -23.67 2.72 -5.62
C ALA A 27 -23.05 1.54 -6.38
N GLN A 28 -22.40 1.80 -7.52
CA GLN A 28 -21.69 0.79 -8.30
C GLN A 28 -20.45 0.26 -7.56
N ILE A 29 -19.69 1.14 -6.92
CA ILE A 29 -18.55 0.80 -6.04
C ILE A 29 -19.04 -0.08 -4.88
N ASN A 30 -20.12 0.33 -4.22
CA ASN A 30 -20.72 -0.43 -3.12
C ASN A 30 -21.21 -1.81 -3.57
N LEU A 31 -21.83 -1.93 -4.75
CA LEU A 31 -22.29 -3.21 -5.28
C LEU A 31 -21.12 -4.17 -5.61
N ASN A 32 -20.06 -3.65 -6.20
CA ASN A 32 -18.86 -4.42 -6.54
C ASN A 32 -18.08 -4.85 -5.29
N LEU A 33 -18.05 -4.04 -4.23
CA LEU A 33 -17.48 -4.39 -2.93
C LEU A 33 -18.33 -5.44 -2.19
N LYS A 34 -19.66 -5.36 -2.30
CA LYS A 34 -20.59 -6.29 -1.63
C LYS A 34 -20.51 -7.71 -2.19
N ASN A 35 -20.22 -7.84 -3.47
CA ASN A 35 -20.09 -9.14 -4.15
C ASN A 35 -18.68 -9.74 -4.07
N LYS A 36 -17.68 -8.94 -3.69
CA LYS A 36 -16.29 -9.39 -3.53
C LYS A 36 -16.02 -9.69 -2.06
N THR A 37 -16.25 -10.95 -1.66
CA THR A 37 -15.79 -11.42 -0.36
C THR A 37 -14.26 -11.39 -0.33
N PRO A 38 -13.64 -10.74 0.68
CA PRO A 38 -12.19 -10.73 0.78
C PRO A 38 -11.70 -12.15 1.05
N LYS A 39 -10.63 -12.55 0.35
CA LYS A 39 -9.94 -13.82 0.56
C LYS A 39 -9.21 -13.82 1.89
N LEU A 40 -8.74 -12.66 2.33
CA LEU A 40 -8.13 -12.49 3.64
C LEU A 40 -9.18 -12.59 4.76
N PRO A 41 -8.93 -13.41 5.80
CA PRO A 41 -9.89 -13.59 6.88
C PRO A 41 -10.04 -12.31 7.73
N ILE A 42 -11.26 -11.79 7.80
CA ILE A 42 -11.59 -10.56 8.56
C ILE A 42 -11.15 -10.64 10.03
N SER A 43 -11.19 -11.83 10.65
CA SER A 43 -10.74 -12.03 12.03
C SER A 43 -9.27 -11.67 12.24
N LYS A 44 -8.39 -11.97 11.26
CA LYS A 44 -6.97 -11.61 11.33
C LYS A 44 -6.77 -10.11 11.16
N ILE A 45 -7.54 -9.49 10.27
CA ILE A 45 -7.46 -8.05 10.02
C ILE A 45 -7.88 -7.27 11.26
N LYS A 46 -8.99 -7.67 11.90
CA LYS A 46 -9.43 -7.10 13.19
C LYS A 46 -8.37 -7.28 14.28
N LYS A 47 -7.69 -8.42 14.32
CA LYS A 47 -6.62 -8.67 15.30
C LYS A 47 -5.42 -7.75 15.06
N ILE A 48 -4.99 -7.57 13.81
CA ILE A 48 -3.88 -6.70 13.44
C ILE A 48 -4.21 -5.23 13.77
N ALA A 49 -5.41 -4.77 13.41
CA ALA A 49 -5.83 -3.39 13.70
C ALA A 49 -5.83 -3.06 15.20
N LYS A 50 -6.22 -4.02 16.05
CA LYS A 50 -6.22 -3.85 17.51
C LYS A 50 -4.84 -3.89 18.17
N THR A 51 -3.80 -4.26 17.43
CA THR A 51 -2.42 -4.21 17.92
C THR A 51 -1.89 -2.78 17.95
N ASP A 52 -2.53 -1.85 17.23
CA ASP A 52 -2.17 -0.44 17.23
C ASP A 52 -2.42 0.19 18.61
N PRO A 53 -1.41 0.80 19.26
CA PRO A 53 -1.57 1.47 20.55
C PRO A 53 -2.60 2.62 20.53
N GLU A 54 -2.86 3.22 19.36
CA GLU A 54 -3.87 4.27 19.18
C GLU A 54 -5.10 3.79 18.40
N TYR A 55 -5.47 2.51 18.55
CA TYR A 55 -6.65 1.95 17.87
C TYR A 55 -7.96 2.64 18.27
N MET A 56 -8.67 3.19 17.28
CA MET A 56 -10.03 3.70 17.42
C MET A 56 -11.07 2.71 16.90
N THR A 57 -12.28 2.75 17.47
CA THR A 57 -13.39 1.89 17.03
C THR A 57 -13.65 2.05 15.54
N THR A 58 -13.37 1.00 14.78
CA THR A 58 -13.45 0.98 13.32
C THR A 58 -14.68 0.23 12.82
N SER A 59 -15.34 0.72 11.77
CA SER A 59 -16.53 0.10 11.19
C SER A 59 -16.24 -1.24 10.49
N ASN A 60 -17.24 -2.12 10.40
CA ASN A 60 -17.09 -3.40 9.69
C ASN A 60 -16.74 -3.22 8.21
N LEU A 61 -17.25 -2.17 7.56
CA LEU A 61 -16.96 -1.88 6.16
C LEU A 61 -15.49 -1.47 5.96
N ALA A 62 -14.94 -0.68 6.89
CA ALA A 62 -13.53 -0.31 6.84
C ALA A 62 -12.61 -1.56 6.92
N TYR A 63 -12.93 -2.54 7.78
CA TYR A 63 -12.18 -3.80 7.82
C TYR A 63 -12.21 -4.57 6.49
N ILE A 64 -13.35 -4.58 5.80
CA ILE A 64 -13.48 -5.24 4.49
C ILE A 64 -12.70 -4.47 3.43
N ALA A 65 -12.77 -3.13 3.43
CA ALA A 65 -11.99 -2.29 2.54
C ALA A 65 -10.49 -2.52 2.73
N THR A 66 -9.99 -2.52 3.98
CA THR A 66 -8.60 -2.85 4.30
C THR A 66 -8.21 -4.23 3.78
N ALA A 67 -9.09 -5.23 3.89
CA ALA A 67 -8.85 -6.57 3.36
C ALA A 67 -8.58 -6.55 1.85
N ILE A 68 -9.48 -5.91 1.09
CA ILE A 68 -9.40 -5.85 -0.37
C ILE A 68 -8.19 -5.02 -0.80
N THR A 69 -7.94 -3.88 -0.12
CA THR A 69 -6.76 -3.05 -0.37
C THR A 69 -5.46 -3.82 -0.11
N THR A 70 -5.40 -4.62 0.95
CA THR A 70 -4.22 -5.45 1.25
C THR A 70 -3.95 -6.48 0.16
N GLU A 71 -5.00 -7.07 -0.42
CA GLU A 71 -4.87 -7.98 -1.56
C GLU A 71 -4.31 -7.26 -2.80
N LEU A 72 -4.87 -6.10 -3.13
CA LEU A 72 -4.39 -5.29 -4.25
C LEU A 72 -2.96 -4.81 -4.04
N PHE A 73 -2.62 -4.45 -2.80
CA PHE A 73 -1.27 -4.05 -2.41
C PHE A 73 -0.26 -5.17 -2.68
N ILE A 74 -0.54 -6.41 -2.24
CA ILE A 74 0.36 -7.55 -2.47
C ILE A 74 0.56 -7.81 -3.97
N GLN A 75 -0.52 -7.73 -4.75
CA GLN A 75 -0.46 -7.89 -6.22
C GLN A 75 0.42 -6.80 -6.85
N SER A 76 0.12 -5.54 -6.56
CA SER A 76 0.85 -4.38 -7.07
C SER A 76 2.34 -4.41 -6.69
N PHE A 77 2.65 -4.74 -5.43
CA PHE A 77 4.02 -4.84 -4.96
C PHE A 77 4.80 -5.95 -5.68
N THR A 78 4.16 -7.11 -5.90
CA THR A 78 4.76 -8.23 -6.63
C THR A 78 5.02 -7.87 -8.09
N GLU A 79 4.05 -7.24 -8.77
CA GLU A 79 4.16 -6.79 -10.15
C GLU A 79 5.25 -5.74 -10.34
N ARG A 80 5.32 -4.75 -9.42
CA ARG A 80 6.35 -3.72 -9.47
C ARG A 80 7.75 -4.29 -9.29
N THR A 81 7.90 -5.18 -8.32
CA THR A 81 9.16 -5.88 -8.05
C THR A 81 9.59 -6.71 -9.25
N LEU A 82 8.65 -7.45 -9.86
CA LEU A 82 8.91 -8.25 -11.05
C LEU A 82 9.30 -7.41 -12.25
N SER A 83 8.58 -6.30 -12.51
CA SER A 83 8.91 -5.36 -13.58
C SER A 83 10.32 -4.80 -13.41
N LEU A 84 10.68 -4.40 -12.18
CA LEU A 84 12.01 -3.89 -11.87
C LEU A 84 13.10 -4.95 -12.07
N ASN A 85 12.86 -6.19 -11.61
CA ASN A 85 13.77 -7.32 -11.83
C ASN A 85 14.01 -7.54 -13.33
N GLN A 86 12.95 -7.57 -14.13
CA GLN A 86 13.05 -7.82 -15.57
C GLN A 86 13.87 -6.75 -16.29
N ILE A 87 13.70 -5.48 -15.91
CA ILE A 87 14.48 -4.35 -16.43
C ILE A 87 15.96 -4.51 -16.03
N ARG A 88 16.22 -4.85 -14.76
CA ARG A 88 17.57 -4.99 -14.21
C ARG A 88 18.35 -6.16 -14.82
N THR A 89 17.73 -7.34 -14.91
CA THR A 89 18.39 -8.55 -15.41
C THR A 89 18.26 -8.72 -16.93
N LYS A 90 17.52 -7.83 -17.62
CA LYS A 90 17.18 -7.94 -19.05
C LYS A 90 16.63 -9.33 -19.42
N SER A 91 15.92 -9.97 -18.48
CA SER A 91 15.41 -11.34 -18.62
C SER A 91 13.98 -11.38 -18.10
N LYS A 92 13.14 -12.21 -18.72
CA LYS A 92 11.74 -12.41 -18.33
C LYS A 92 11.60 -13.44 -17.19
N ASN A 93 12.54 -13.42 -16.25
CA ASN A 93 12.52 -14.31 -15.11
C ASN A 93 11.25 -14.04 -14.28
N LYS A 94 10.54 -15.10 -13.90
CA LYS A 94 9.33 -15.03 -13.06
C LYS A 94 9.60 -15.26 -11.57
N ARG A 95 10.88 -15.46 -11.21
CA ARG A 95 11.31 -15.77 -9.85
C ARG A 95 11.83 -14.51 -9.18
N LEU A 96 11.23 -14.13 -8.06
CA LEU A 96 11.66 -13.03 -7.22
C LEU A 96 12.59 -13.54 -6.11
N VAL A 97 13.64 -12.78 -5.83
CA VAL A 97 14.55 -12.99 -4.71
C VAL A 97 14.43 -11.81 -3.75
N TYR A 98 14.83 -12.00 -2.49
CA TYR A 98 14.79 -10.94 -1.46
C TYR A 98 15.47 -9.63 -1.92
N GLU A 99 16.58 -9.74 -2.64
CA GLU A 99 17.28 -8.57 -3.18
C GLU A 99 16.42 -7.75 -4.14
N ASP A 100 15.54 -8.39 -4.93
CA ASP A 100 14.61 -7.68 -5.82
C ASP A 100 13.61 -6.85 -5.01
N LEU A 101 13.09 -7.43 -3.92
CA LEU A 101 12.13 -6.76 -3.02
C LEU A 101 12.78 -5.56 -2.34
N ALA A 102 13.98 -5.73 -1.79
CA ALA A 102 14.72 -4.65 -1.12
C ALA A 102 15.13 -3.53 -2.10
N GLU A 103 15.44 -3.87 -3.36
CA GLU A 103 15.67 -2.88 -4.41
C GLU A 103 14.40 -2.09 -4.73
N CYS A 104 13.27 -2.78 -4.88
CA CYS A 104 11.96 -2.18 -5.16
C CYS A 104 11.55 -1.17 -4.08
N VAL A 105 11.69 -1.56 -2.80
CA VAL A 105 11.38 -0.72 -1.62
C VAL A 105 12.18 0.58 -1.61
N VAL A 106 13.46 0.53 -1.98
CA VAL A 106 14.32 1.72 -2.02
C VAL A 106 14.06 2.56 -3.28
N LYS A 107 13.63 1.94 -4.38
CA LYS A 107 13.45 2.60 -5.67
C LYS A 107 12.16 3.41 -5.75
N TYR A 108 11.07 2.91 -5.15
CA TYR A 108 9.75 3.55 -5.24
C TYR A 108 9.33 4.12 -3.89
N GLU A 109 8.91 5.39 -3.91
CA GLU A 109 8.48 6.14 -2.72
C GLU A 109 7.27 5.48 -2.03
N GLU A 110 6.34 4.93 -2.81
CA GLU A 110 5.13 4.24 -2.35
C GLU A 110 5.42 3.03 -1.44
N PHE A 111 6.64 2.48 -1.47
CA PHE A 111 7.04 1.35 -0.64
C PHE A 111 8.01 1.73 0.48
N GLN A 112 8.33 3.01 0.69
CA GLN A 112 9.27 3.41 1.74
C GLN A 112 8.83 3.02 3.15
N PHE A 113 7.52 2.89 3.39
CA PHE A 113 6.99 2.40 4.66
C PHE A 113 7.43 0.96 5.00
N LEU A 114 7.93 0.20 4.01
CA LEU A 114 8.51 -1.13 4.21
C LEU A 114 10.01 -1.10 4.51
N GLY A 115 10.65 0.07 4.58
CA GLY A 115 12.12 0.17 4.74
C GLY A 115 12.66 -0.58 5.96
N ASP A 116 11.94 -0.51 7.08
CA ASP A 116 12.32 -1.20 8.32
C ASP A 116 11.94 -2.69 8.30
N VAL A 117 10.97 -3.08 7.48
CA VAL A 117 10.48 -4.46 7.35
C VAL A 117 11.33 -5.26 6.35
N VAL A 118 11.79 -4.62 5.29
CA VAL A 118 12.57 -5.21 4.19
C VAL A 118 13.87 -4.43 3.99
N PRO A 119 14.82 -4.50 4.94
CA PRO A 119 16.08 -3.79 4.85
C PRO A 119 16.95 -4.33 3.71
N ARG A 120 17.73 -3.47 3.07
CA ARG A 120 18.78 -3.91 2.12
C ARG A 120 19.85 -4.71 2.84
N THR A 121 20.11 -5.90 2.34
CA THR A 121 21.24 -6.72 2.79
C THR A 121 22.56 -6.06 2.42
N LYS A 122 23.51 -6.06 3.35
CA LYS A 122 24.87 -5.57 3.14
C LYS A 122 25.87 -6.65 3.51
N ASN A 123 26.98 -6.70 2.81
CA ASN A 123 28.03 -7.67 3.12
C ASN A 123 28.68 -7.32 4.48
N LEU A 124 28.81 -8.33 5.35
CA LEU A 124 29.37 -8.14 6.69
C LEU A 124 30.78 -7.56 6.65
N LYS A 125 31.64 -8.01 5.72
CA LYS A 125 33.01 -7.49 5.58
C LYS A 125 33.02 -5.99 5.29
N SER A 126 32.08 -5.52 4.47
CA SER A 126 31.94 -4.09 4.16
C SER A 126 31.45 -3.30 5.37
N LEU A 127 30.49 -3.83 6.14
CA LEU A 127 29.97 -3.17 7.35
C LEU A 127 31.03 -3.00 8.43
N VAL A 128 31.97 -3.94 8.51
CA VAL A 128 33.07 -3.92 9.47
C VAL A 128 34.11 -2.90 9.04
N LYS A 129 34.45 -2.88 7.74
CA LYS A 129 35.34 -1.86 7.17
C LYS A 129 34.78 -0.44 7.38
N GLU A 130 33.45 -0.30 7.35
CA GLU A 130 32.75 0.95 7.63
C GLU A 130 32.52 1.24 9.12
N ASN A 131 33.07 0.42 10.04
CA ASN A 131 32.87 0.51 11.50
C ASN A 131 31.40 0.53 11.96
N LYS A 132 30.48 -0.02 11.16
CA LYS A 132 29.05 -0.10 11.47
C LYS A 132 28.69 -1.31 12.33
N VAL A 133 29.55 -2.33 12.38
CA VAL A 133 29.34 -3.57 13.14
C VAL A 133 30.67 -4.05 13.71
N ARG A 134 30.68 -4.46 14.98
CA ARG A 134 31.80 -5.19 15.60
C ARG A 134 31.42 -6.66 15.70
N TYR A 135 32.26 -7.56 15.18
CA TYR A 135 32.07 -9.01 15.29
C TYR A 135 33.39 -9.66 15.72
N THR A 136 33.29 -10.59 16.67
CA THR A 136 34.42 -11.42 17.08
C THR A 136 34.50 -12.61 16.12
N THR A 137 35.55 -12.70 15.31
CA THR A 137 35.82 -13.93 14.57
C THR A 137 36.61 -14.84 15.50
N GLN A 138 36.05 -15.99 15.90
CA GLN A 138 36.85 -17.06 16.47
C GLN A 138 37.74 -17.60 15.35
N GLN A 139 39.05 -17.39 15.47
CA GLN A 139 40.02 -17.99 14.56
C GLN A 139 39.99 -19.50 14.81
N VAL A 140 39.51 -20.26 13.83
CA VAL A 140 39.74 -21.71 13.78
C VAL A 140 41.17 -21.84 13.29
N GLU A 141 42.10 -22.15 14.21
CA GLU A 141 43.46 -22.54 13.84
C GLU A 141 43.35 -23.81 12.97
N GLU A 142 43.73 -23.69 11.70
CA GLU A 142 44.02 -24.84 10.86
C GLU A 142 45.20 -25.58 11.52
N ILE A 143 44.92 -26.80 12.00
CA ILE A 143 45.95 -27.74 12.41
C ILE A 143 46.51 -28.32 11.11
N ASP A 144 47.71 -27.91 10.73
CA ASP A 144 48.47 -28.55 9.65
C ASP A 144 48.93 -29.94 10.14
N ASP A 145 48.54 -30.99 9.40
CA ASP A 145 48.99 -32.39 9.57
C ASP A 145 50.46 -32.59 9.11
#